data_AF-A0A2H6ASC7-F1
#
_entry.id   AF-A0A2H6ASC7-F1
#
_cell.length_a   1.000
_cell.length_b   1.000
_cell.length_c   1.000
_cell.angle_alpha   90.00
_cell.angle_beta   90.00
_cell.angle_gamma   90.00
#
_symmetry.space_group_name_H-M   'P 1'
#
loop_
_entity.id
_entity.type
_entity.pdbx_description
1 polymer ?
#
loop_
_entity_poly.entity_id
_entity_poly.type
_entity_poly.pdbx_seq_one_letter_code
_entity_poly.pdbx_strand_id
1 'polypeptide(L)' 'MSRETPERQSLERGFISESMNAPLLSRERELELARRWREQGDEKALHELVGAYVRLVVSMAHKFRNYGLPMNDLV' A
#
# COMPACT_ATOMS: atom_id res chain seq x y z
N MET A 1 -20.78 16.57 16.73
CA MET A 1 -20.80 15.12 16.47
C MET A 1 -20.70 14.92 14.97
N SER A 2 -19.48 14.85 14.44
CA SER A 2 -19.22 14.66 13.01
C SER A 2 -19.61 13.24 12.63
N ARG A 3 -20.58 13.11 11.72
CA ARG A 3 -20.92 11.83 11.11
C ARG A 3 -19.80 11.48 10.14
N GLU A 4 -18.78 10.79 10.62
CA GLU A 4 -17.82 10.13 9.73
C GLU A 4 -18.57 9.07 8.93
N THR A 5 -18.61 9.29 7.62
CA THR A 5 -19.42 8.57 6.66
C THR A 5 -19.08 7.07 6.70
N PRO A 6 -20.04 6.16 6.99
CA PRO A 6 -19.78 4.71 7.00
C PRO A 6 -19.24 4.18 5.66
N GLU A 7 -19.46 4.93 4.57
CA GLU A 7 -18.86 4.74 3.25
C GLU A 7 -17.32 4.73 3.27
N ARG A 8 -16.67 5.71 3.91
CA ARG A 8 -15.20 5.83 3.93
C ARG A 8 -14.53 4.62 4.57
N GLN A 9 -15.09 4.14 5.68
CA GLN A 9 -14.58 2.94 6.35
C GLN A 9 -14.72 1.67 5.48
N SER A 10 -15.72 1.60 4.60
CA SER A 10 -15.86 0.47 3.68
C SER A 10 -14.83 0.51 2.54
N LEU A 11 -14.53 1.71 2.03
CA LEU A 11 -13.50 1.95 1.02
C LEU A 11 -12.10 1.65 1.56
N GLU A 12 -11.80 2.07 2.79
CA GLU A 12 -10.56 1.76 3.49
C GLU A 12 -10.35 0.24 3.63
N ARG A 13 -11.39 -0.50 4.02
CA ARG A 13 -11.32 -1.96 4.13
C ARG A 13 -11.10 -2.64 2.78
N GLY A 14 -11.76 -2.17 1.72
CA GLY A 14 -11.58 -2.68 0.36
C GLY A 14 -10.16 -2.47 -0.16
N PHE A 15 -9.63 -1.25 -0.01
CA PHE A 15 -8.28 -0.88 -0.42
C PHE A 15 -7.20 -1.69 0.32
N ILE A 16 -7.36 -1.89 1.62
CA ILE A 16 -6.45 -2.72 2.43
C ILE A 16 -6.46 -4.17 1.95
N SER A 17 -7.64 -4.74 1.70
CA SER A 17 -7.76 -6.14 1.24
C SER A 17 -7.15 -6.34 -0.15
N GLU A 18 -7.34 -5.39 -1.06
CA GLU A 18 -6.77 -5.43 -2.41
C GLU A 18 -5.24 -5.30 -2.37
N SER A 19 -4.74 -4.37 -1.57
CA SER A 19 -3.30 -4.18 -1.37
C SER A 19 -2.62 -5.41 -0.76
N MET A 20 -3.28 -6.10 0.17
CA MET A 20 -2.75 -7.34 0.79
C MET A 20 -2.75 -8.56 -0.15
N ASN A 21 -3.45 -8.50 -1.29
CA ASN A 21 -3.43 -9.56 -2.31
C ASN A 21 -2.28 -9.40 -3.32
N ALA A 22 -1.65 -8.22 -3.39
CA ALA A 22 -0.54 -7.97 -4.32
C ALA A 22 0.71 -8.81 -3.93
N PRO A 23 1.29 -9.64 -4.81
CA PRO A 23 2.41 -10.51 -4.46
C PRO A 23 3.61 -9.71 -3.92
N LEU A 24 4.30 -10.23 -2.90
CA LEU A 24 5.55 -9.62 -2.45
C LEU A 24 6.59 -9.72 -3.56
N LEU A 25 7.14 -8.58 -3.97
CA LEU A 25 8.24 -8.54 -4.92
C LEU A 25 9.51 -9.03 -4.21
N SER A 26 10.27 -9.91 -4.89
CA SER A 26 11.64 -10.20 -4.48
C SER A 26 12.53 -9.00 -4.80
N ARG A 27 13.65 -8.86 -4.09
CA ARG A 27 14.65 -7.79 -4.32
C ARG A 27 15.12 -7.75 -5.78
N GLU A 28 15.25 -8.90 -6.42
CA GLU A 28 15.64 -9.02 -7.82
C GLU A 28 14.57 -8.46 -8.75
N ARG A 29 13.30 -8.76 -8.48
CA ARG A 29 12.16 -8.25 -9.24
C ARG A 29 11.99 -6.74 -9.07
N GLU A 30 12.25 -6.22 -7.87
CA GLU A 30 12.21 -4.77 -7.63
C GLU A 30 13.27 -4.03 -8.46
N LEU A 31 14.50 -4.55 -8.50
CA LEU A 31 15.58 -4.03 -9.33
C LEU A 31 15.25 -4.09 -10.82
N GLU A 32 14.63 -5.17 -11.26
CA GLU A 32 14.16 -5.33 -12.63
C GLU A 32 13.10 -4.29 -12.99
N LEU A 33 12.08 -4.12 -12.14
CA LEU A 33 11.01 -3.14 -12.36
C LEU A 33 11.53 -1.70 -12.34
N ALA A 34 12.42 -1.38 -11.40
CA ALA A 34 13.05 -0.07 -11.32
C ALA A 34 13.91 0.23 -12.56
N ARG A 35 14.65 -0.77 -13.07
CA ARG A 35 15.40 -0.62 -14.34
C ARG A 35 14.46 -0.46 -15.53
N ARG A 36 13.43 -1.29 -15.67
CA ARG A 36 12.45 -1.20 -16.76
C ARG A 36 11.76 0.16 -16.80
N TRP A 37 11.32 0.66 -15.64
CA TRP A 37 10.75 2.00 -15.55
C TRP A 37 11.77 3.08 -15.95
N ARG A 38 12.99 3.03 -15.43
CA ARG A 38 14.03 4.04 -15.71
C ARG A 38 14.51 4.04 -17.16
N GLU A 39 14.64 2.87 -17.77
CA GLU A 39 15.24 2.69 -19.10
C GLU A 39 14.20 2.71 -20.22
N GLN A 40 12.99 2.23 -19.97
CA GLN A 40 11.94 2.04 -20.99
C GLN A 40 10.71 2.91 -20.75
N GLY A 41 10.63 3.61 -19.61
CA GLY A 41 9.44 4.40 -19.25
C GLY A 41 8.22 3.53 -18.99
N ASP A 42 8.40 2.27 -18.61
CA ASP A 42 7.31 1.30 -18.45
C ASP A 42 6.42 1.66 -17.25
N GLU A 43 5.25 2.23 -17.53
CA GLU A 43 4.23 2.59 -16.52
C GLU A 43 3.64 1.36 -15.81
N LYS A 44 3.64 0.18 -16.45
CA LYS A 44 3.20 -1.05 -15.77
C LYS A 44 4.21 -1.48 -14.72
N ALA A 45 5.50 -1.29 -14.99
CA ALA A 45 6.54 -1.56 -14.01
C ALA A 45 6.42 -0.63 -12.80
N LEU A 46 6.06 0.64 -13.03
CA LEU A 46 5.76 1.59 -11.96
C LEU A 46 4.55 1.16 -11.13
N HIS A 47 3.44 0.77 -11.78
CA HIS A 47 2.25 0.31 -11.07
C HIS A 47 2.51 -0.94 -10.22
N GLU A 48 3.26 -1.92 -10.74
CA GLU A 48 3.67 -3.09 -9.95
C GLU A 48 4.52 -2.70 -8.73
N LEU A 49 5.49 -1.79 -8.92
CA LEU A 49 6.36 -1.34 -7.84
C LEU A 49 5.55 -0.60 -6.76
N VAL A 50 4.71 0.36 -7.15
CA VAL A 50 3.87 1.13 -6.23
C VAL A 50 2.91 0.22 -5.47
N GLY A 51 2.24 -0.73 -6.16
CA GLY A 51 1.32 -1.68 -5.51
C GLY A 51 1.99 -2.52 -4.42
N ALA A 52 3.21 -3.00 -4.67
CA ALA A 52 3.98 -3.77 -3.68
C ALA A 52 4.42 -2.91 -2.48
N TYR A 53 4.79 -1.64 -2.71
CA TYR A 53 5.13 -0.70 -1.64
C TYR A 53 3.92 -0.32 -0.79
N VAL A 54 2.74 -0.13 -1.40
CA VAL A 54 1.49 0.13 -0.67
C VAL A 54 1.16 -1.04 0.25
N ARG A 55 1.29 -2.29 -0.21
CA ARG A 55 1.13 -3.48 0.64
C ARG A 55 2.05 -3.44 1.86
N LEU A 56 3.31 -3.03 1.69
CA LEU A 56 4.28 -2.91 2.77
C LEU A 56 3.86 -1.84 3.80
N VAL A 57 3.46 -0.66 3.33
CA VAL A 57 2.99 0.44 4.18
C VAL A 57 1.73 0.02 4.95
N VAL A 58 0.76 -0.59 4.27
CA VAL A 58 -0.47 -1.11 4.90
C VAL A 58 -0.16 -2.18 5.94
N SER A 59 0.78 -3.09 5.65
CA SER A 59 1.23 -4.11 6.61
C SER A 59 1.89 -3.50 7.85
N MET A 60 2.74 -2.48 7.67
CA MET A 60 3.34 -1.73 8.77
C MET A 60 2.26 -1.00 9.59
N ALA A 61 1.36 -0.25 8.95
CA ALA A 61 0.26 0.45 9.61
C ALA A 61 -0.63 -0.50 10.41
N HIS A 62 -0.91 -1.70 9.88
CA HIS A 62 -1.66 -2.73 10.59
C HIS A 62 -0.94 -3.23 11.85
N LYS A 63 0.41 -3.29 11.83
CA LYS A 63 1.23 -3.63 13.01
C LYS A 63 1.20 -2.52 14.07
N PHE A 64 1.16 -1.25 13.65
CA PHE A 64 1.05 -0.11 14.56
C PHE A 64 -0.36 0.06 15.15
N ARG A 65 -1.42 -0.43 14.48
CA ARG A 65 -2.79 -0.46 15.03
C ARG A 65 -2.88 -1.23 16.35
N ASN A 66 -2.04 -2.25 16.55
CA ASN A 66 -1.98 -3.04 17.78
C ASN A 66 -1.18 -2.37 18.93
N TYR A 67 -0.51 -1.24 18.67
CA TYR A 67 0.29 -0.53 19.68
C TYR A 67 -0.53 0.46 20.53
N GLY A 68 -1.85 0.49 20.37
CA GLY A 68 -2.75 1.26 21.24
C GLY A 68 -2.69 2.79 21.04
N LEU A 69 -1.96 3.26 20.02
CA LEU A 69 -1.90 4.68 19.68
C LEU A 69 -3.03 5.03 18.70
N PRO A 70 -3.81 6.09 18.97
CA PRO A 70 -4.90 6.51 18.10
C PRO A 70 -4.35 6.94 16.74
N MET A 71 -5.02 6.50 15.68
CA MET A 71 -4.70 6.73 14.26
C MET A 71 -4.56 8.22 13.85
N ASN A 72 -4.86 9.16 14.75
CA ASN A 72 -4.94 10.60 14.50
C ASN A 72 -3.60 11.35 14.54
N ASP A 73 -2.49 10.68 14.85
CA ASP A 73 -1.18 11.32 15.03
C ASP A 73 -0.12 10.87 13.99
N LEU A 74 -0.57 10.17 12.94
CA LEU A 74 0.28 9.64 11.85
C LEU A 74 0.06 10.35 10.51
N VAL A 75 -0.60 11.52 10.49
CA VAL A 75 -0.78 12.42 9.33
C VAL A 75 -0.46 13.86 9.72
#